data_AF-A0A1H5KR86-F1
#
_entry.id   AF-A0A1H5KR86-F1
#
_cell.length_a   1.000
_cell.length_b   1.000
_cell.length_c   1.000
_cell.angle_alpha   90.00
_cell.angle_beta   90.00
_cell.angle_gamma   90.00
#
_symmetry.space_group_name_H-M   'P 1'
#
loop_
_entity.id
_entity.type
_entity.pdbx_description
1 polymer ?
#
loop_
_entity_poly.entity_id
_entity_poly.type
_entity_poly.pdbx_seq_one_letter_code
_entity_poly.pdbx_strand_id
1 'polypeptide(L)' 'MTPPRARTRGRRGYTPVIRVRGRSRRRTSVAALCCYKSGEPSRLIHRPRNHLLLKGARKSFSWQDYRDLLVRAHI' A
#
# COMPACT_ATOMS: atom_id res chain seq x y z
N MET A 1 -13.64 3.38 -9.82
CA MET A 1 -12.92 4.22 -8.84
C MET A 1 -11.52 3.64 -8.63
N THR A 2 -10.54 4.16 -9.36
CA THR A 2 -9.12 3.82 -9.20
C THR A 2 -8.68 4.24 -7.80
N PRO A 3 -8.02 3.39 -6.99
CA PRO A 3 -7.46 3.87 -5.73
C PRO A 3 -6.54 5.03 -6.08
N PRO A 4 -6.60 6.16 -5.34
CA PRO A 4 -5.76 7.29 -5.65
C PRO A 4 -4.32 6.76 -5.74
N ARG A 5 -3.62 7.12 -6.83
CA ARG A 5 -2.15 7.17 -6.82
C ARG A 5 -1.80 8.17 -5.73
N ALA A 6 -1.84 7.71 -4.48
CA ALA A 6 -1.84 8.55 -3.30
C ALA A 6 -0.44 9.14 -3.22
N ARG A 7 -0.38 10.48 -3.29
CA ARG A 7 0.83 11.30 -3.20
C ARG A 7 1.91 10.61 -2.38
N THR A 8 3.00 10.29 -3.05
CA THR A 8 4.13 9.57 -2.47
C THR A 8 4.93 10.41 -1.48
N ARG A 9 4.68 11.72 -1.34
CA ARG A 9 5.43 12.59 -0.42
C ARG A 9 4.53 13.10 0.70
N GLY A 10 4.74 12.58 1.92
CA GLY A 10 4.16 13.11 3.15
C GLY A 10 4.87 14.39 3.58
N ARG A 11 4.35 15.08 4.60
CA ARG A 11 5.05 16.24 5.21
C ARG A 11 6.09 15.71 6.21
N ARG A 12 7.31 16.28 6.22
CA ARG A 12 8.34 15.93 7.21
C ARG A 12 7.79 16.16 8.62
N GLY A 13 7.94 15.18 9.51
CA GLY A 13 7.42 15.23 10.89
C GLY A 13 5.97 14.77 11.07
N TYR A 14 5.24 14.42 10.00
CA TYR A 14 3.88 13.91 10.10
C TYR A 14 3.81 12.43 9.71
N THR A 15 3.16 11.62 10.55
CA THR A 15 2.90 10.21 10.24
C THR A 15 1.97 10.11 9.04
N PRO A 16 2.38 9.44 7.95
CA PRO A 16 1.53 9.26 6.79
C PRO A 16 0.40 8.28 7.10
N VAL A 17 -0.84 8.66 6.81
CA VAL A 17 -2.05 7.87 7.11
C VAL A 17 -2.74 7.43 5.82
N ILE A 18 -3.10 6.14 5.74
CA ILE A 18 -3.93 5.60 4.67
C ILE A 18 -5.31 5.23 5.20
N ARG A 19 -6.35 5.59 4.45
CA ARG A 19 -7.73 5.19 4.77
C ARG A 19 -8.09 3.99 3.91
N VAL A 20 -8.42 2.89 4.57
CA VAL A 20 -8.83 1.64 3.92
C VAL A 20 -10.32 1.44 4.19
N ARG A 21 -11.10 1.12 3.15
CA ARG A 21 -12.51 0.75 3.35
C ARG A 21 -12.59 -0.64 3.97
N GLY A 22 -13.00 -0.71 5.24
CA GLY A 22 -13.28 -1.97 5.96
C GLY A 22 -14.74 -2.43 5.88
N ARG A 23 -15.62 -1.71 5.16
CA ARG A 23 -17.05 -2.03 5.11
C ARG A 23 -17.34 -3.12 4.09
N SER A 24 -17.36 -4.38 4.52
CA SER A 24 -18.18 -5.52 4.01
C SER A 24 -17.60 -6.84 4.53
N ARG A 25 -18.32 -7.95 4.32
CA ARG A 25 -17.91 -9.36 4.52
C ARG A 25 -16.61 -9.78 3.80
N ARG A 26 -15.89 -8.83 3.19
CA ARG A 26 -14.72 -9.04 2.35
C ARG A 26 -13.47 -8.60 3.10
N ARG A 27 -12.47 -9.47 3.11
CA ARG A 27 -11.16 -9.21 3.70
C ARG A 27 -10.36 -8.27 2.79
N THR A 28 -9.73 -7.26 3.39
CA THR A 28 -8.76 -6.39 2.72
C THR A 28 -7.41 -6.57 3.39
N SER A 29 -6.37 -6.84 2.59
CA SER A 29 -4.98 -6.87 3.06
C SER A 29 -4.25 -5.67 2.49
N VAL A 30 -3.31 -5.11 3.24
CA VAL A 30 -2.49 -3.99 2.79
C VAL A 30 -1.03 -4.33 3.03
N ALA A 31 -0.20 -4.08 2.02
CA ALA A 31 1.25 -4.05 2.16
C ALA A 31 1.72 -2.61 1.95
N ALA A 32 2.64 -2.15 2.77
CA ALA A 32 3.12 -0.77 2.75
C ALA A 32 4.62 -0.68 3.07
N LEU A 33 5.24 0.38 2.57
CA LEU A 33 6.63 0.77 2.82
C LEU A 33 6.65 2.24 3.27
N CYS A 34 7.29 2.48 4.41
CA CYS A 34 7.69 3.82 4.83
C CYS A 34 9.13 4.05 4.40
N CYS A 35 9.35 5.00 3.49
CA CYS A 35 10.67 5.34 3.00
C CYS A 35 11.12 6.66 3.63
N TYR A 36 12.30 6.65 4.23
CA TYR A 36 12.93 7.81 4.86
C TYR A 36 14.24 8.11 4.15
N LYS A 37 14.49 9.38 3.88
CA LYS A 37 15.77 9.87 3.38
C LYS A 37 16.08 11.19 4.10
N SER A 38 17.31 11.34 4.56
CA SER A 38 17.71 12.56 5.28
C SER A 38 17.50 13.79 4.40
N GLY A 39 16.94 14.85 4.98
CA GLY A 39 16.60 16.08 4.24
C GLY A 39 15.36 15.99 3.35
N GLU A 40 14.78 14.81 3.14
CA GLU A 40 13.58 14.65 2.31
C GLU A 40 12.33 14.34 3.14
N PRO A 41 11.13 14.71 2.64
CA PRO A 41 9.89 14.30 3.27
C PRO A 41 9.71 12.78 3.21
N SER A 42 9.16 12.20 4.28
CA SER A 42 8.85 10.77 4.35
C SER A 42 7.86 10.38 3.26
N ARG A 43 8.03 9.17 2.72
CA ARG A 43 7.18 8.63 1.66
C ARG A 43 6.47 7.39 2.14
N LEU A 44 5.15 7.32 1.98
CA LEU A 44 4.36 6.12 2.25
C LEU A 44 3.83 5.56 0.94
N ILE A 45 4.32 4.38 0.57
CA ILE A 45 3.89 3.65 -0.61
C ILE A 45 3.12 2.43 -0.12
N HIS A 46 1.89 2.25 -0.60
CA HIS A 46 1.05 1.14 -0.18
C HIS A 46 0.32 0.51 -1.35
N ARG A 47 -0.03 -0.76 -1.19
CA ARG A 47 -0.82 -1.54 -2.14
C ARG A 47 -1.95 -2.22 -1.38
N PRO A 48 -3.19 -1.71 -1.50
CA PRO A 48 -4.34 -2.43 -0.98
C PRO A 48 -4.69 -3.59 -1.90
N ARG A 49 -5.07 -4.72 -1.31
CA ARG A 49 -5.56 -5.92 -2.00
C ARG A 49 -6.88 -6.35 -1.38
N ASN A 50 -7.92 -6.34 -2.18
CA ASN A 50 -9.22 -6.88 -1.79
C ASN A 50 -9.24 -8.37 -2.10
N HIS A 51 -9.67 -9.18 -1.13
CA HIS A 51 -9.81 -10.62 -1.34
C HIS A 51 -11.06 -10.90 -2.18
N LEU A 52 -10.90 -11.76 -3.18
CA LEU A 52 -12.02 -12.30 -3.94
C LEU A 52 -12.60 -13.49 -3.17
N LEU A 53 -13.93 -13.64 -3.19
CA LEU A 53 -14.64 -14.76 -2.56
C LEU A 53 -14.64 -16.02 -3.46
N LEU A 54 -13.73 -16.10 -4.43
CA LEU A 54 -13.63 -17.22 -5.37
C LEU A 54 -12.83 -18.37 -4.74
N LYS A 55 -13.27 -19.61 -4.97
CA LYS A 55 -12.54 -20.81 -4.54
C LYS A 55 -11.17 -20.82 -5.22
N GLY A 56 -10.09 -20.95 -4.43
CA GLY A 56 -8.71 -20.88 -4.93
C GLY A 56 -8.14 -19.46 -5.08
N ALA A 57 -8.90 -18.42 -4.77
CA ALA A 57 -8.37 -17.05 -4.77
C ALA A 57 -7.23 -16.91 -3.75
N ARG A 58 -6.17 -16.20 -4.16
CA ARG A 58 -5.00 -15.99 -3.30
C ARG A 58 -5.36 -15.11 -2.10
N LYS A 59 -5.11 -15.65 -0.90
CA LYS A 59 -5.43 -15.07 0.40
C LYS A 59 -4.33 -14.15 0.96
N SER A 60 -3.24 -13.95 0.24
CA SER A 60 -2.11 -13.16 0.73
C SER A 60 -1.34 -12.53 -0.42
N PHE A 61 -0.46 -11.60 -0.08
CA PHE A 61 0.51 -11.05 -1.00
C PHE A 61 1.54 -12.11 -1.42
N SER A 62 1.97 -12.03 -2.68
CA SER A 62 3.12 -12.77 -3.22
C SER A 62 4.42 -12.06 -2.89
N TRP A 63 5.52 -12.80 -3.03
CA TRP A 63 6.83 -12.21 -3.23
C TRP A 63 6.85 -11.14 -4.35
N GLN A 64 6.21 -11.41 -5.51
CA GLN A 64 6.07 -10.43 -6.59
C GLN A 64 5.37 -9.13 -6.15
N ASP A 65 4.33 -9.21 -5.30
CA ASP A 65 3.66 -8.01 -4.82
C ASP A 65 4.58 -7.14 -3.94
N TYR A 66 5.44 -7.77 -3.14
CA TYR A 66 6.46 -7.08 -2.35
C TYR A 66 7.59 -6.52 -3.23
N ARG A 67 8.04 -7.27 -4.24
CA ARG A 67 9.01 -6.79 -5.23
C ARG A 67 8.48 -5.55 -5.95
N ASP A 68 7.23 -5.57 -6.42
CA ASP A 68 6.60 -4.44 -7.09
C ASP A 68 6.54 -3.20 -6.19
N LEU A 69 6.28 -3.39 -4.89
CA LEU A 69 6.32 -2.30 -3.91
C LEU A 69 7.72 -1.70 -3.79
N LEU A 70 8.76 -2.52 -3.74
CA LEU A 70 10.15 -2.07 -3.70
C LEU A 70 10.54 -1.34 -4.99
N VAL A 71 10.21 -1.89 -6.15
CA VAL A 71 10.47 -1.24 -7.46
C VAL A 71 9.80 0.13 -7.49
N ARG A 72 8.54 0.21 -7.03
CA ARG A 72 7.80 1.47 -6.99
C ARG A 72 8.35 2.50 -5.99
N ALA A 73 9.18 2.10 -5.04
CA ALA A 73 9.87 3.04 -4.15
C ALA A 73 11.06 3.74 -4.82
N HIS A 74 11.57 3.16 -5.91
CA HIS A 74 12.75 3.64 -6.65
C HIS A 74 12.40 4.37 -7.95
N ILE A 75 11.11 4.43 -8.31
CA ILE A 75 10.57 5.21 -9.44
C ILE A 75 9.87 6.45 -8.87
#